data_AF-A0A4Z2JA28-F1
#
_entry.id   AF-A0A4Z2JA28-F1
#
_cell.length_a   1.000
_cell.length_b   1.000
_cell.length_c   1.000
_cell.angle_alpha   90.00
_cell.angle_beta   90.00
_cell.angle_gamma   90.00
#
_symmetry.space_group_name_H-M   'P 1'
#
loop_
_entity.id
_entity.type
_entity.pdbx_description
1 polymer ?
#
loop_
_entity_poly.entity_id
_entity_poly.type
_entity_poly.pdbx_seq_one_letter_code
_entity_poly.pdbx_strand_id
1 'polypeptide(L)'
;MRFRFCGDLDCPDWVLAEISTLAKISSVKMKLLCAQVLKDLLGDGIDYDKVTKLTADAKFESGDIKASVAVLSFIFSSAAKHDVDSESLSSELQQLGLPKEHTTGLCKSYEDKHSALQGKLRETSLRLGRLEAVSWRVDYTLSSSELREVNEPMIQLKLQTHGAESASTETTVVSVSADKLRVLLAEQLNLNRMPEGPELHLASLYVNTMCTGVVFTGPVTKSEVSKNPNVPFTCEAYRISATSRGKEVKLTLTPMKSDDSKNKVMSGQADQPMEIVFRFGMSGSFRFTTEDELPKHSHLRFHSKEEPCRVLSFVDARRFGSWQPNGTWQPDRGPCVMFEYESFREKIVSHLSNRAFDRPICEALLNQKYFNGIGNYLRAEILFRLNIPPFVPARAVLEGLKSEDAFENKKVVKNEITDTKSSDGSKEEVEGEPGDLIRLCHTVPLEVVNLGGKGYDPQKADYTDFRAWLRCYFVDGMQSMPDHNGRTMWFRAVRSRSVSTPKKKNAIKREAVTKTPKKEEDGPSKETAPKRRREVNAPQQEKRETAPSKKNSSSEPTTGPQRCSERVTRQNSTRK
;
A
#
# COMPACT_ATOMS: atom_id res chain seq x y z
N MET A 1 7.78 23.86 16.40
CA MET A 1 7.27 24.33 15.09
C MET A 1 7.75 23.36 14.03
N ARG A 2 6.89 22.96 13.09
CA ARG A 2 7.26 22.00 12.03
C ARG A 2 8.00 22.72 10.90
N PHE A 3 9.09 22.14 10.42
CA PHE A 3 9.92 22.69 9.35
C PHE A 3 10.03 21.68 8.20
N ARG A 4 9.86 22.14 6.95
CA ARG A 4 9.97 21.30 5.75
C ARG A 4 11.37 20.76 5.56
N PHE A 5 12.42 21.52 5.88
CA PHE A 5 13.79 21.00 5.81
C PHE A 5 14.06 19.87 6.82
N CYS A 6 13.20 19.70 7.83
CA CYS A 6 13.20 18.56 8.76
C CYS A 6 12.16 17.48 8.40
N GLY A 7 11.49 17.58 7.25
CA GLY A 7 10.43 16.64 6.85
C GLY A 7 9.13 16.80 7.63
N ASP A 8 8.70 18.05 7.88
CA ASP A 8 7.52 18.42 8.68
C ASP A 8 7.61 18.01 10.17
N LEU A 9 8.83 17.79 10.67
CA LEU A 9 9.14 17.56 12.07
C LEU A 9 9.66 18.83 12.76
N ASP A 10 9.69 18.84 14.09
CA ASP A 10 10.34 19.88 14.86
C ASP A 10 11.88 19.85 14.66
N CYS A 11 12.52 21.02 14.72
CA CYS A 11 13.98 21.12 14.58
C CYS A 11 14.68 20.54 15.83
N PRO A 12 15.75 19.72 15.69
CA PRO A 12 16.43 19.13 16.84
C PRO A 12 17.02 20.18 17.80
N ASP A 13 16.89 19.95 19.11
CA ASP A 13 17.32 20.91 20.15
C ASP A 13 18.80 21.33 20.04
N TRP A 14 19.68 20.42 19.60
CA TRP A 14 21.10 20.72 19.39
C TRP A 14 21.34 21.69 18.22
N VAL A 15 20.48 21.67 17.19
CA VAL A 15 20.53 22.62 16.08
C VAL A 15 20.07 23.99 16.56
N LEU A 16 19.01 24.04 17.38
CA LEU A 16 18.47 25.27 17.97
C LEU A 16 19.50 26.00 18.84
N ALA A 17 20.24 25.27 19.68
CA ALA A 17 21.30 25.86 20.51
C ALA A 17 22.38 26.54 19.65
N GLU A 18 22.84 25.87 18.60
CA GLU A 18 23.99 26.27 17.80
C GLU A 18 23.69 27.26 16.66
N ILE A 19 22.42 27.47 16.32
CA ILE A 19 22.00 28.61 15.49
C ILE A 19 22.42 29.95 16.11
N SER A 20 22.37 30.05 17.44
CA SER A 20 22.85 31.25 18.16
C SER A 20 24.37 31.45 18.03
N THR A 21 25.13 30.37 17.84
CA THR A 21 26.58 30.39 17.56
C THR A 21 26.82 30.89 16.14
N LEU A 22 26.13 30.33 15.14
CA LEU A 22 26.24 30.74 13.74
C LEU A 22 25.93 32.23 13.50
N ALA A 23 24.98 32.79 14.25
CA ALA A 23 24.62 34.22 14.17
C ALA A 23 25.73 35.19 14.61
N LYS A 24 26.80 34.71 15.28
CA LYS A 24 27.96 35.52 15.71
C LYS A 24 28.98 35.75 14.59
N ILE A 25 28.90 34.98 13.49
CA ILE A 25 29.84 35.05 12.35
C ILE A 25 29.34 36.09 11.34
N SER A 26 30.22 36.90 10.73
CA SER A 26 29.81 37.83 9.66
C SER A 26 29.21 37.13 8.43
N SER A 27 28.30 37.79 7.70
CA SER A 27 27.59 37.22 6.55
C SER A 27 28.53 36.76 5.41
N VAL A 28 29.65 37.47 5.21
CA VAL A 28 30.70 37.09 4.25
C VAL A 28 31.41 35.79 4.67
N LYS A 29 31.79 35.66 5.95
CA LYS A 29 32.47 34.48 6.48
C LYS A 29 31.55 33.26 6.54
N MET A 30 30.28 33.46 6.87
CA MET A 30 29.24 32.44 6.83
C MET A 30 29.12 31.83 5.43
N LYS A 31 29.14 32.65 4.36
CA LYS A 31 29.14 32.16 2.97
C LYS A 31 30.38 31.31 2.64
N LEU A 32 31.56 31.71 3.10
CA LEU A 32 32.80 30.94 2.90
C LEU A 32 32.79 29.61 3.68
N LEU A 33 32.22 29.60 4.89
CA LEU A 33 32.03 28.38 5.68
C LEU A 33 31.05 27.42 4.99
N CYS A 34 29.91 27.93 4.53
CA CYS A 34 28.95 27.17 3.71
C CYS A 34 29.63 26.52 2.50
N ALA A 35 30.44 27.27 1.75
CA ALA A 35 31.15 26.75 0.59
C ALA A 35 32.14 25.61 0.91
N GLN A 36 32.73 25.59 2.11
CA GLN A 36 33.61 24.50 2.57
C GLN A 36 32.82 23.28 3.07
N VAL A 37 31.72 23.47 3.80
CA VAL A 37 30.83 22.36 4.21
C VAL A 37 30.18 21.69 2.99
N LEU A 38 29.84 22.47 1.97
CA LEU A 38 29.35 21.96 0.68
C LEU A 38 30.43 21.31 -0.20
N LYS A 39 31.71 21.36 0.18
CA LYS A 39 32.78 20.56 -0.43
C LYS A 39 32.91 19.21 0.28
N ASP A 40 32.83 19.23 1.60
CA ASP A 40 32.81 18.02 2.44
C ASP A 40 31.67 17.07 2.06
N LEU A 41 30.45 17.59 1.96
CA LEU A 41 29.26 16.83 1.56
C LEU A 41 29.33 16.25 0.13
N LEU A 42 30.24 16.73 -0.71
CA LEU A 42 30.50 16.19 -2.05
C LEU A 42 31.68 15.21 -2.09
N GLY A 43 32.46 15.09 -1.00
CA GLY A 43 33.59 14.18 -0.86
C GLY A 43 34.98 14.82 -0.99
N ASP A 44 35.07 16.15 -1.14
CA ASP A 44 36.36 16.87 -1.29
C ASP A 44 37.08 17.13 0.07
N GLY A 45 36.40 16.87 1.19
CA GLY A 45 36.90 17.06 2.56
C GLY A 45 36.93 18.51 3.09
N ILE A 46 37.16 18.65 4.41
CA ILE A 46 37.28 19.95 5.10
C ILE A 46 38.74 20.33 5.33
N ASP A 47 39.13 21.49 4.82
CA ASP A 47 40.31 22.23 5.24
C ASP A 47 40.03 22.92 6.59
N TYR A 48 40.33 22.23 7.69
CA TYR A 48 40.09 22.71 9.05
C TYR A 48 40.96 23.91 9.42
N ASP A 49 42.15 24.06 8.83
CA ASP A 49 43.02 25.23 9.06
C ASP A 49 42.39 26.50 8.48
N LYS A 50 41.79 26.39 7.29
CA LYS A 50 41.07 27.48 6.65
C LYS A 50 39.77 27.81 7.37
N VAL A 51 39.03 26.81 7.84
CA VAL A 51 37.83 27.04 8.67
C VAL A 51 38.21 27.77 9.97
N THR A 52 39.27 27.33 10.66
CA THR A 52 39.75 27.96 11.92
C THR A 52 40.18 29.41 11.69
N LYS A 53 40.87 29.71 10.59
CA LYS A 53 41.21 31.09 10.19
C LYS A 53 39.99 31.95 9.89
N LEU A 54 38.93 31.37 9.33
CA LEU A 54 37.67 32.09 9.08
C LEU A 54 36.92 32.40 10.37
N THR A 55 36.91 31.50 11.36
CA THR A 55 36.18 31.67 12.63
C THR A 55 36.98 32.42 13.72
N ALA A 56 38.27 32.68 13.52
CA ALA A 56 39.16 33.33 14.50
C ALA A 56 38.58 34.65 15.09
N ASP A 57 38.13 35.58 14.25
CA ASP A 57 37.60 36.89 14.69
C ASP A 57 36.32 36.77 15.55
N ALA A 58 35.63 35.63 15.51
CA ALA A 58 34.43 35.36 16.31
C ALA A 58 34.74 34.72 17.69
N LYS A 59 36.03 34.49 18.00
CA LYS A 59 36.53 33.82 19.23
C LYS A 59 35.97 32.40 19.44
N PHE A 60 35.79 31.65 18.35
CA PHE A 60 35.27 30.29 18.43
C PHE A 60 36.33 29.30 18.95
N GLU A 61 35.91 28.44 19.87
CA GLU A 61 36.71 27.28 20.29
C GLU A 61 36.62 26.13 19.27
N SER A 62 37.47 25.12 19.43
CA SER A 62 37.44 23.92 18.57
C SER A 62 36.12 23.14 18.64
N GLY A 63 35.33 23.34 19.71
CA GLY A 63 33.95 22.86 19.83
C GLY A 63 33.00 23.61 18.91
N ASP A 64 32.94 24.94 19.03
CA ASP A 64 32.06 25.82 18.24
C ASP A 64 32.27 25.65 16.72
N ILE A 65 33.52 25.44 16.30
CA ILE A 65 33.87 25.17 14.90
C ILE A 65 33.22 23.86 14.41
N LYS A 66 33.32 22.79 15.20
CA LYS A 66 32.72 21.48 14.87
C LYS A 66 31.20 21.55 14.90
N ALA A 67 30.63 22.24 15.88
CA ALA A 67 29.19 22.47 15.99
C ALA A 67 28.65 23.25 14.77
N SER A 68 29.32 24.33 14.38
CA SER A 68 28.96 25.14 13.20
C SER A 68 29.00 24.34 11.90
N VAL A 69 30.03 23.50 11.72
CA VAL A 69 30.13 22.57 10.59
C VAL A 69 29.01 21.52 10.62
N ALA A 70 28.72 20.93 11.78
CA ALA A 70 27.67 19.93 11.94
C ALA A 70 26.27 20.48 11.66
N VAL A 71 25.95 21.68 12.14
CA VAL A 71 24.67 22.36 11.86
C VAL A 71 24.51 22.65 10.38
N LEU A 72 25.54 23.23 9.74
CA LEU A 72 25.49 23.52 8.29
C LEU A 72 25.36 22.23 7.47
N SER A 73 26.09 21.18 7.85
CA SER A 73 26.04 19.86 7.22
C SER A 73 24.64 19.24 7.33
N PHE A 74 24.02 19.32 8.51
CA PHE A 74 22.66 18.87 8.76
C PHE A 74 21.62 19.68 7.96
N ILE A 75 21.72 21.00 7.94
CA ILE A 75 20.80 21.88 7.18
C ILE A 75 20.85 21.54 5.69
N PHE A 76 22.04 21.51 5.08
CA PHE A 76 22.18 21.22 3.65
C PHE A 76 21.76 19.78 3.30
N SER A 77 22.12 18.79 4.12
CA SER A 77 21.75 17.39 3.89
C SER A 77 20.25 17.15 4.02
N SER A 78 19.61 17.72 5.05
CA SER A 78 18.18 17.55 5.29
C SER A 78 17.35 18.36 4.28
N ALA A 79 17.75 19.59 3.94
CA ALA A 79 17.09 20.34 2.86
C ALA A 79 17.14 19.60 1.51
N ALA A 80 18.32 19.08 1.12
CA ALA A 80 18.48 18.32 -0.12
C ALA A 80 17.74 16.97 -0.11
N LYS A 81 17.63 16.32 1.07
CA LYS A 81 16.86 15.08 1.25
C LYS A 81 15.35 15.30 1.12
N HIS A 82 14.85 16.45 1.53
CA HIS A 82 13.43 16.81 1.52
C HIS A 82 13.03 17.69 0.30
N ASP A 83 13.94 17.89 -0.66
CA ASP A 83 13.73 18.65 -1.92
C ASP A 83 13.15 20.07 -1.68
N VAL A 84 13.65 20.75 -0.64
CA VAL A 84 13.11 22.04 -0.20
C VAL A 84 13.67 23.18 -1.05
N ASP A 85 12.78 24.08 -1.49
CA ASP A 85 13.11 25.27 -2.27
C ASP A 85 13.83 26.35 -1.43
N SER A 86 14.61 27.21 -2.11
CA SER A 86 15.46 28.21 -1.46
C SER A 86 14.66 29.33 -0.75
N GLU A 87 13.41 29.58 -1.14
CA GLU A 87 12.52 30.58 -0.50
C GLU A 87 11.89 30.03 0.80
N SER A 88 11.42 28.78 0.80
CA SER A 88 10.94 28.07 1.98
C SER A 88 12.06 27.87 2.99
N LEU A 89 13.22 27.36 2.57
CA LEU A 89 14.40 27.20 3.43
C LEU A 89 14.82 28.54 4.05
N SER A 90 14.78 29.62 3.27
CA SER A 90 15.08 30.97 3.76
C SER A 90 14.10 31.46 4.82
N SER A 91 12.81 31.16 4.66
CA SER A 91 11.77 31.52 5.61
C SER A 91 11.88 30.73 6.92
N GLU A 92 12.17 29.43 6.82
CA GLU A 92 12.31 28.53 7.97
C GLU A 92 13.56 28.85 8.80
N LEU A 93 14.71 29.11 8.16
CA LEU A 93 15.94 29.50 8.85
C LEU A 93 15.83 30.87 9.54
N GLN A 94 15.05 31.81 8.98
CA GLN A 94 14.76 33.09 9.65
C GLN A 94 13.85 32.91 10.87
N GLN A 95 12.85 32.03 10.82
CA GLN A 95 12.03 31.68 12.00
C GLN A 95 12.85 31.03 13.12
N LEU A 96 13.88 30.27 12.74
CA LEU A 96 14.84 29.65 13.65
C LEU A 96 15.85 30.64 14.28
N GLY A 97 15.87 31.90 13.84
CA GLY A 97 16.69 32.96 14.45
C GLY A 97 17.96 33.36 13.68
N LEU A 98 18.20 32.84 12.47
CA LEU A 98 19.31 33.30 11.62
C LEU A 98 18.98 34.68 11.00
N PRO A 99 19.85 35.69 11.13
CA PRO A 99 19.64 36.97 10.47
C PRO A 99 19.63 36.84 8.95
N LYS A 100 18.75 37.64 8.30
CA LYS A 100 18.40 37.56 6.88
C LYS A 100 19.60 37.53 5.92
N GLU A 101 20.72 38.19 6.27
CA GLU A 101 21.94 38.18 5.46
C GLU A 101 22.62 36.80 5.39
N HIS A 102 22.75 36.11 6.53
CA HIS A 102 23.34 34.77 6.61
C HIS A 102 22.49 33.78 5.82
N THR A 103 21.18 33.86 6.01
CA THR A 103 20.20 33.02 5.32
C THR A 103 20.24 33.22 3.81
N THR A 104 20.36 34.46 3.33
CA THR A 104 20.53 34.78 1.90
C THR A 104 21.84 34.22 1.34
N GLY A 105 22.93 34.23 2.12
CA GLY A 105 24.22 33.63 1.74
C GLY A 105 24.19 32.10 1.69
N LEU A 106 23.51 31.48 2.66
CA LEU A 106 23.33 30.03 2.77
C LEU A 106 22.46 29.49 1.62
N CYS A 107 21.29 30.09 1.39
CA CYS A 107 20.34 29.61 0.37
C CYS A 107 20.93 29.68 -1.06
N LYS A 108 21.70 30.73 -1.39
CA LYS A 108 22.42 30.81 -2.67
C LYS A 108 23.46 29.69 -2.83
N SER A 109 24.21 29.43 -1.76
CA SER A 109 25.24 28.37 -1.75
C SER A 109 24.63 26.97 -1.88
N TYR A 110 23.43 26.77 -1.31
CA TYR A 110 22.63 25.56 -1.48
C TYR A 110 22.12 25.41 -2.92
N GLU A 111 21.50 26.45 -3.48
CA GLU A 111 20.94 26.45 -4.84
C GLU A 111 22.00 26.13 -5.90
N ASP A 112 23.20 26.73 -5.80
CA ASP A 112 24.36 26.48 -6.67
C ASP A 112 24.80 24.99 -6.69
N LYS A 113 24.55 24.23 -5.62
CA LYS A 113 25.04 22.85 -5.43
C LYS A 113 23.94 21.80 -5.17
N HIS A 114 22.67 22.19 -5.23
CA HIS A 114 21.53 21.35 -4.85
C HIS A 114 21.47 20.03 -5.64
N SER A 115 21.63 20.11 -6.96
CA SER A 115 21.60 18.94 -7.86
C SER A 115 22.76 17.97 -7.61
N ALA A 116 23.95 18.50 -7.29
CA ALA A 116 25.13 17.69 -6.95
C ALA A 116 24.97 16.99 -5.60
N LEU A 117 24.43 17.69 -4.59
CA LEU A 117 24.09 17.10 -3.28
C LEU A 117 23.06 15.98 -3.43
N GLN A 118 21.96 16.20 -4.16
CA GLN A 118 20.98 15.13 -4.42
C GLN A 118 21.59 13.96 -5.18
N GLY A 119 22.46 14.21 -6.16
CA GLY A 119 23.22 13.17 -6.84
C GLY A 119 24.02 12.32 -5.86
N LYS A 120 24.80 12.97 -4.98
CA LYS A 120 25.62 12.27 -3.99
C LYS A 120 24.79 11.51 -2.96
N LEU A 121 23.70 12.10 -2.47
CA LEU A 121 22.76 11.43 -1.57
C LEU A 121 22.09 10.21 -2.23
N ARG A 122 21.82 10.22 -3.55
CA ARG A 122 21.31 9.06 -4.31
C ARG A 122 22.37 7.98 -4.59
N GLU A 123 23.66 8.31 -4.49
CA GLU A 123 24.77 7.35 -4.52
C GLU A 123 24.96 6.69 -3.15
N THR A 124 24.98 7.48 -2.08
CA THR A 124 25.23 7.02 -0.70
C THR A 124 23.99 6.41 -0.03
N SER A 125 22.79 6.60 -0.58
CA SER A 125 21.56 5.98 -0.06
C SER A 125 21.55 4.46 -0.29
N LEU A 126 21.09 3.71 0.73
CA LEU A 126 20.93 2.26 0.69
C LEU A 126 20.18 1.80 -0.56
N ARG A 127 20.90 1.23 -1.52
CA ARG A 127 20.32 0.53 -2.66
C ARG A 127 20.02 -0.89 -2.24
N LEU A 128 18.85 -1.40 -2.64
CA LEU A 128 18.56 -2.83 -2.55
C LEU A 128 19.10 -3.51 -3.80
N GLY A 129 19.69 -4.70 -3.63
CA GLY A 129 20.10 -5.52 -4.77
C GLY A 129 18.90 -5.83 -5.67
N ARG A 130 19.08 -5.70 -6.99
CA ARG A 130 18.00 -5.85 -7.97
C ARG A 130 18.17 -7.12 -8.78
N LEU A 131 17.11 -7.93 -8.86
CA LEU A 131 17.05 -9.04 -9.81
C LEU A 131 17.02 -8.48 -11.24
N GLU A 132 18.06 -8.77 -12.02
CA GLU A 132 18.27 -8.30 -13.39
C GLU A 132 17.66 -9.27 -14.40
N ALA A 133 17.94 -10.56 -14.25
CA ALA A 133 17.40 -11.61 -15.11
C ALA A 133 17.20 -12.93 -14.35
N VAL A 134 16.28 -13.74 -14.85
CA VAL A 134 16.06 -15.13 -14.42
C VAL A 134 16.15 -16.02 -15.64
N SER A 135 16.97 -17.05 -15.56
CA SER A 135 17.02 -18.13 -16.55
C SER A 135 16.83 -19.46 -15.84
N TRP A 136 16.22 -20.43 -16.51
CA TRP A 136 15.94 -21.74 -15.93
C TRP A 136 16.24 -22.86 -16.92
N ARG A 137 16.57 -24.04 -16.40
CA ARG A 137 16.62 -25.29 -17.16
C ARG A 137 16.10 -26.43 -16.30
N VAL A 138 15.65 -27.51 -16.93
CA VAL A 138 15.25 -28.75 -16.26
C VAL A 138 16.27 -29.82 -16.59
N ASP A 139 16.94 -30.32 -15.57
CA ASP A 139 17.85 -31.45 -15.65
C ASP A 139 17.06 -32.72 -15.27
N TYR A 140 17.15 -33.77 -16.08
CA TYR A 140 16.48 -35.04 -15.82
C TYR A 140 17.50 -36.17 -15.74
N THR A 141 17.73 -36.70 -14.53
CA THR A 141 18.75 -37.71 -14.28
C THR A 141 18.21 -39.11 -14.59
N LEU A 142 18.58 -39.63 -15.76
CA LEU A 142 18.18 -40.95 -16.26
C LEU A 142 18.88 -42.13 -15.55
N SER A 143 20.08 -41.91 -15.01
CA SER A 143 20.88 -42.93 -14.33
C SER A 143 21.93 -42.26 -13.44
N SER A 144 22.21 -42.82 -12.27
CA SER A 144 23.29 -42.39 -11.38
C SER A 144 23.88 -43.60 -10.65
N SER A 145 25.18 -43.59 -10.41
CA SER A 145 25.89 -44.58 -9.60
C SER A 145 25.89 -44.27 -8.10
N GLU A 146 25.50 -43.05 -7.70
CA GLU A 146 25.58 -42.57 -6.30
C GLU A 146 24.21 -42.19 -5.71
N LEU A 147 23.25 -41.78 -6.54
CA LEU A 147 21.91 -41.41 -6.08
C LEU A 147 20.98 -42.64 -6.02
N ARG A 148 20.30 -42.81 -4.89
CA ARG A 148 19.28 -43.87 -4.69
C ARG A 148 17.97 -43.60 -5.43
N GLU A 149 17.68 -42.33 -5.71
CA GLU A 149 16.50 -41.89 -6.44
C GLU A 149 16.95 -41.37 -7.82
N VAL A 150 16.30 -41.91 -8.85
CA VAL A 150 16.58 -41.69 -10.27
C VAL A 150 15.22 -41.49 -10.96
N ASN A 151 15.17 -40.72 -12.05
CA ASN A 151 13.94 -40.34 -12.79
C ASN A 151 13.13 -39.16 -12.20
N GLU A 152 13.72 -38.30 -11.36
CA GLU A 152 13.10 -37.04 -10.94
C GLU A 152 13.58 -35.82 -11.76
N PRO A 153 12.67 -34.89 -12.14
CA PRO A 153 13.04 -33.62 -12.77
C PRO A 153 13.53 -32.58 -11.75
N MET A 154 14.75 -32.08 -11.97
CA MET A 154 15.41 -31.07 -11.14
C MET A 154 15.50 -29.74 -11.90
N ILE A 155 14.89 -28.67 -11.38
CA ILE A 155 14.93 -27.35 -12.00
C ILE A 155 16.12 -26.55 -11.45
N GLN A 156 17.00 -26.11 -12.34
CA GLN A 156 18.06 -25.16 -12.01
C GLN A 156 17.57 -23.75 -12.33
N LEU A 157 17.41 -22.91 -11.30
CA LEU A 157 17.07 -21.49 -11.42
C LEU A 157 18.35 -20.66 -11.31
N LYS A 158 18.75 -20.01 -12.40
CA LYS A 158 19.88 -19.08 -12.45
C LYS A 158 19.37 -17.65 -12.34
N LEU A 159 19.55 -17.08 -11.15
CA LEU A 159 19.17 -15.73 -10.77
C LEU A 159 20.36 -14.79 -10.96
N GLN A 160 20.20 -13.76 -11.78
CA GLN A 160 21.20 -12.70 -11.95
C GLN A 160 20.78 -11.48 -11.15
N THR A 161 21.59 -11.09 -10.18
CA THR A 161 21.31 -9.99 -9.25
C THR A 161 22.39 -8.93 -9.33
N HIS A 162 21.99 -7.69 -9.60
CA HIS A 162 22.86 -6.53 -9.50
C HIS A 162 23.05 -6.17 -8.01
N GLY A 163 24.30 -6.10 -7.56
CA GLY A 163 24.65 -5.74 -6.18
C GLY A 163 24.18 -4.32 -5.79
N ALA A 164 24.05 -4.07 -4.49
CA ALA A 164 23.70 -2.74 -3.96
C ALA A 164 24.83 -1.71 -4.18
N GLU A 165 26.06 -2.13 -3.91
CA GLU A 165 27.27 -1.29 -3.91
C GLU A 165 28.23 -1.64 -5.05
N SER A 166 28.13 -2.87 -5.59
CA SER A 166 28.96 -3.37 -6.69
C SER A 166 28.24 -3.20 -8.02
N ALA A 167 28.90 -2.59 -9.02
CA ALA A 167 28.44 -2.55 -10.41
C ALA A 167 28.58 -3.91 -11.16
N SER A 168 28.77 -4.99 -10.41
CA SER A 168 28.92 -6.35 -10.91
C SER A 168 27.62 -7.14 -10.71
N THR A 169 27.12 -7.75 -11.79
CA THR A 169 26.03 -8.72 -11.72
C THR A 169 26.55 -10.02 -11.08
N GLU A 170 26.06 -10.32 -9.87
CA GLU A 170 26.25 -11.63 -9.25
C GLU A 170 25.27 -12.62 -9.87
N THR A 171 25.66 -13.90 -9.97
CA THR A 171 24.79 -14.96 -10.49
C THR A 171 24.71 -16.10 -9.48
N THR A 172 23.54 -16.28 -8.88
CA THR A 172 23.25 -17.41 -8.00
C THR A 172 22.52 -18.49 -8.79
N VAL A 173 22.94 -19.75 -8.66
CA VAL A 173 22.20 -20.91 -9.20
C VAL A 173 21.56 -21.67 -8.04
N VAL A 174 20.25 -21.88 -8.10
CA VAL A 174 19.44 -22.56 -7.08
C VAL A 174 18.82 -23.79 -7.72
N SER A 175 19.12 -24.97 -7.17
CA SER A 175 18.46 -26.22 -7.56
C SER A 175 17.17 -26.43 -6.77
N VAL A 176 16.08 -26.76 -7.46
CA VAL A 176 14.72 -26.90 -6.92
C VAL A 176 14.06 -28.13 -7.53
N SER A 177 13.53 -29.05 -6.72
CA SER A 177 12.71 -30.17 -7.24
C SER A 177 11.35 -29.66 -7.76
N ALA A 178 10.70 -30.43 -8.64
CA ALA A 178 9.40 -30.04 -9.19
C ALA A 178 8.35 -29.68 -8.13
N ASP A 179 8.28 -30.40 -7.01
CA ASP A 179 7.34 -30.09 -5.94
C ASP A 179 7.72 -28.84 -5.15
N LYS A 180 9.01 -28.60 -4.89
CA LYS A 180 9.46 -27.34 -4.29
C LYS A 180 9.19 -26.15 -5.21
N LEU A 181 9.30 -26.33 -6.54
CA LEU A 181 8.96 -25.29 -7.50
C LEU A 181 7.45 -25.05 -7.56
N ARG A 182 6.62 -26.10 -7.51
CA ARG A 182 5.16 -25.98 -7.37
C ARG A 182 4.78 -25.21 -6.10
N VAL A 183 5.41 -25.51 -4.97
CA VAL A 183 5.21 -24.77 -3.71
C VAL A 183 5.66 -23.31 -3.85
N LEU A 184 6.84 -23.02 -4.38
CA LEU A 184 7.31 -21.64 -4.62
C LEU A 184 6.36 -20.86 -5.54
N LEU A 185 5.88 -21.47 -6.62
CA LEU A 185 4.93 -20.86 -7.54
C LEU A 185 3.58 -20.63 -6.84
N ALA A 186 3.08 -21.62 -6.11
CA ALA A 186 1.84 -21.53 -5.34
C ALA A 186 1.93 -20.46 -4.24
N GLU A 187 3.05 -20.37 -3.52
CA GLU A 187 3.29 -19.30 -2.55
C GLU A 187 3.38 -17.93 -3.23
N GLN A 188 4.06 -17.79 -4.37
CA GLN A 188 4.11 -16.54 -5.11
C GLN A 188 2.72 -16.10 -5.60
N LEU A 189 1.86 -17.05 -5.99
CA LEU A 189 0.47 -16.81 -6.38
C LEU A 189 -0.41 -16.46 -5.16
N ASN A 190 -0.25 -17.17 -4.05
CA ASN A 190 -0.98 -16.94 -2.80
C ASN A 190 -0.54 -15.64 -2.10
N LEU A 191 0.72 -15.24 -2.22
CA LEU A 191 1.24 -13.94 -1.80
C LEU A 191 0.58 -12.78 -2.57
N ASN A 192 0.15 -13.04 -3.81
CA ASN A 192 -0.44 -12.06 -4.72
C ASN A 192 -1.99 -12.09 -4.77
N ARG A 193 -2.64 -13.06 -4.10
CA ARG A 193 -4.10 -13.10 -3.95
C ARG A 193 -4.52 -12.45 -2.63
N MET A 194 -5.31 -11.39 -2.73
CA MET A 194 -6.19 -10.95 -1.63
C MET A 194 -7.53 -11.66 -1.80
N PRO A 195 -8.05 -12.38 -0.79
CA PRO A 195 -9.45 -12.79 -0.75
C PRO A 195 -10.40 -11.62 -1.04
N GLU A 196 -11.31 -11.83 -1.97
CA GLU A 196 -12.39 -10.91 -2.35
C GLU A 196 -13.74 -11.58 -2.10
N GLY A 197 -14.85 -10.92 -2.46
CA GLY A 197 -16.19 -11.44 -2.21
C GLY A 197 -16.36 -12.93 -2.58
N PRO A 198 -15.96 -13.37 -3.79
CA PRO A 198 -16.10 -14.76 -4.22
C PRO A 198 -15.37 -15.76 -3.32
N GLU A 199 -14.11 -15.50 -2.93
CA GLU A 199 -13.35 -16.44 -2.10
C GLU A 199 -13.94 -16.58 -0.69
N LEU A 200 -14.44 -15.49 -0.10
CA LEU A 200 -15.13 -15.55 1.19
C LEU A 200 -16.47 -16.30 1.09
N HIS A 201 -17.20 -16.14 -0.03
CA HIS A 201 -18.43 -16.89 -0.25
C HIS A 201 -18.16 -18.39 -0.42
N LEU A 202 -17.24 -18.76 -1.30
CA LEU A 202 -16.85 -20.16 -1.52
C LEU A 202 -16.31 -20.82 -0.25
N ALA A 203 -15.58 -20.08 0.60
CA ALA A 203 -15.16 -20.56 1.92
C ALA A 203 -16.35 -20.82 2.86
N SER A 204 -17.39 -19.97 2.85
CA SER A 204 -18.61 -20.20 3.64
C SER A 204 -19.40 -21.43 3.16
N LEU A 205 -19.50 -21.64 1.84
CA LEU A 205 -20.09 -22.85 1.27
C LEU A 205 -19.29 -24.09 1.67
N TYR A 206 -17.96 -24.05 1.59
CA TYR A 206 -17.09 -25.15 2.02
C TYR A 206 -17.31 -25.52 3.49
N VAL A 207 -17.37 -24.54 4.41
CA VAL A 207 -17.64 -24.82 5.83
C VAL A 207 -19.01 -25.47 6.00
N ASN A 208 -20.06 -24.94 5.35
CA ASN A 208 -21.38 -25.56 5.40
C ASN A 208 -21.37 -27.00 4.86
N THR A 209 -20.74 -27.26 3.72
CA THR A 209 -20.63 -28.60 3.12
C THR A 209 -19.87 -29.56 4.02
N MET A 210 -18.68 -29.18 4.51
CA MET A 210 -17.81 -30.05 5.30
C MET A 210 -18.31 -30.27 6.74
N CYS A 211 -19.02 -29.30 7.32
CA CYS A 211 -19.60 -29.42 8.66
C CYS A 211 -21.05 -29.94 8.66
N THR A 212 -21.66 -30.23 7.50
CA THR A 212 -22.99 -30.84 7.42
C THR A 212 -22.97 -32.21 8.09
N GLY A 213 -23.83 -32.40 9.08
CA GLY A 213 -23.93 -33.64 9.87
C GLY A 213 -22.89 -33.79 11.00
N VAL A 214 -21.81 -33.01 10.98
CA VAL A 214 -20.74 -33.07 11.99
C VAL A 214 -21.19 -32.44 13.30
N VAL A 215 -20.91 -33.13 14.42
CA VAL A 215 -21.10 -32.61 15.78
C VAL A 215 -19.75 -32.22 16.34
N PHE A 216 -19.63 -30.99 16.82
CA PHE A 216 -18.44 -30.45 17.47
C PHE A 216 -18.59 -30.45 18.99
N THR A 217 -17.47 -30.46 19.71
CA THR A 217 -17.44 -30.56 21.17
C THR A 217 -16.29 -29.75 21.79
N GLY A 218 -16.35 -29.55 23.10
CA GLY A 218 -15.32 -28.88 23.90
C GLY A 218 -15.21 -27.37 23.66
N PRO A 219 -14.09 -26.76 24.10
CA PRO A 219 -13.81 -25.34 23.91
C PRO A 219 -13.26 -25.04 22.52
N VAL A 220 -13.52 -23.82 22.02
CA VAL A 220 -12.83 -23.30 20.83
C VAL A 220 -11.39 -22.94 21.19
N THR A 221 -10.40 -23.61 20.58
CA THR A 221 -8.99 -23.41 20.97
C THR A 221 -8.29 -22.41 20.05
N LYS A 222 -7.57 -21.45 20.64
CA LYS A 222 -6.72 -20.49 19.94
C LYS A 222 -5.25 -20.85 20.11
N SER A 223 -4.46 -20.74 19.05
CA SER A 223 -3.00 -20.78 19.17
C SER A 223 -2.45 -19.62 20.01
N GLU A 224 -1.41 -19.86 20.81
CA GLU A 224 -0.77 -18.84 21.65
C GLU A 224 -0.21 -17.67 20.82
N VAL A 225 0.36 -17.99 19.65
CA VAL A 225 1.06 -17.07 18.73
C VAL A 225 0.12 -16.08 18.00
N SER A 226 -1.20 -16.30 18.06
CA SER A 226 -2.20 -15.40 17.47
C SER A 226 -2.56 -14.24 18.41
N LYS A 227 -2.49 -13.01 17.90
CA LYS A 227 -2.88 -11.77 18.61
C LYS A 227 -4.39 -11.50 18.61
N ASN A 228 -5.17 -12.31 17.91
CA ASN A 228 -6.63 -12.19 17.86
C ASN A 228 -7.28 -12.60 19.21
N PRO A 229 -8.52 -12.13 19.51
CA PRO A 229 -9.20 -12.42 20.76
C PRO A 229 -9.44 -13.93 20.97
N ASN A 230 -9.48 -14.34 22.24
CA ASN A 230 -10.00 -15.66 22.62
C ASN A 230 -11.50 -15.73 22.31
N VAL A 231 -11.98 -16.94 22.00
CA VAL A 231 -13.41 -17.22 21.78
C VAL A 231 -13.94 -17.94 23.04
N PRO A 232 -14.69 -17.26 23.93
CA PRO A 232 -15.15 -17.85 25.19
C PRO A 232 -16.40 -18.73 24.95
N PHE A 233 -16.23 -19.81 24.20
CA PHE A 233 -17.28 -20.77 23.88
C PHE A 233 -16.82 -22.20 24.19
N THR A 234 -17.61 -22.91 24.98
CA THR A 234 -17.43 -24.31 25.36
C THR A 234 -18.80 -24.98 25.35
N CYS A 235 -18.96 -26.08 24.64
CA CYS A 235 -20.23 -26.81 24.59
C CYS A 235 -19.98 -28.30 24.32
N GLU A 236 -20.74 -29.20 24.94
CA GLU A 236 -20.56 -30.65 24.77
C GLU A 236 -20.96 -31.17 23.39
N ALA A 237 -21.95 -30.53 22.76
CA ALA A 237 -22.42 -30.85 21.41
C ALA A 237 -22.93 -29.58 20.73
N TYR A 238 -22.29 -29.16 19.64
CA TYR A 238 -22.72 -28.02 18.85
C TYR A 238 -22.52 -28.26 17.35
N ARG A 239 -23.26 -27.51 16.53
CA ARG A 239 -23.08 -27.48 15.07
C ARG A 239 -22.44 -26.16 14.65
N ILE A 240 -21.74 -26.19 13.52
CA ILE A 240 -21.14 -25.01 12.90
C ILE A 240 -21.82 -24.78 11.55
N SER A 241 -22.29 -23.56 11.33
CA SER A 241 -22.70 -23.07 10.00
C SER A 241 -21.96 -21.78 9.66
N ALA A 242 -21.97 -21.40 8.39
CA ALA A 242 -21.26 -20.24 7.87
C ALA A 242 -22.13 -19.41 6.92
N THR A 243 -21.94 -18.09 6.96
CA THR A 243 -22.51 -17.13 5.99
C THR A 243 -21.43 -16.15 5.55
N SER A 244 -21.56 -15.56 4.35
CA SER A 244 -20.60 -14.60 3.80
C SER A 244 -21.26 -13.27 3.47
N ARG A 245 -20.60 -12.15 3.78
CA ARG A 245 -21.08 -10.81 3.44
C ARG A 245 -19.93 -9.91 2.96
N GLY A 246 -19.82 -9.75 1.64
CA GLY A 246 -18.68 -9.04 1.03
C GLY A 246 -17.36 -9.72 1.41
N LYS A 247 -16.45 -9.00 2.07
CA LYS A 247 -15.15 -9.55 2.51
C LYS A 247 -15.12 -10.08 3.95
N GLU A 248 -16.26 -10.53 4.46
CA GLU A 248 -16.40 -11.09 5.81
C GLU A 248 -17.11 -12.45 5.74
N VAL A 249 -16.70 -13.39 6.60
CA VAL A 249 -17.38 -14.69 6.79
C VAL A 249 -17.76 -14.80 8.25
N LYS A 250 -19.02 -15.11 8.54
CA LYS A 250 -19.52 -15.30 9.90
C LYS A 250 -19.81 -16.77 10.13
N LEU A 251 -19.12 -17.35 11.12
CA LEU A 251 -19.48 -18.66 11.64
C LEU A 251 -20.51 -18.51 12.75
N THR A 252 -21.52 -19.37 12.78
CA THR A 252 -22.49 -19.47 13.86
C THR A 252 -22.31 -20.84 14.51
N LEU A 253 -21.95 -20.84 15.80
CA LEU A 253 -21.84 -22.01 16.65
C LEU A 253 -23.18 -22.18 17.37
N THR A 254 -23.89 -23.27 17.09
CA THR A 254 -25.23 -23.52 17.64
C THR A 254 -25.19 -24.73 18.58
N PRO A 255 -25.33 -24.52 19.91
CA PRO A 255 -25.50 -25.61 20.88
C PRO A 255 -26.64 -26.54 20.48
N MET A 256 -26.43 -27.85 20.64
CA MET A 256 -27.48 -28.85 20.52
C MET A 256 -28.09 -29.08 21.90
N LYS A 257 -29.40 -28.89 22.03
CA LYS A 257 -30.13 -29.21 23.26
C LYS A 257 -30.15 -30.73 23.43
N SER A 258 -29.76 -31.21 24.61
CA SER A 258 -30.03 -32.58 25.04
C SER A 258 -31.47 -32.68 25.54
N ASP A 259 -32.16 -33.78 25.22
CA ASP A 259 -33.52 -34.03 25.73
C ASP A 259 -33.55 -34.40 27.24
N ASP A 260 -32.37 -34.67 27.83
CA ASP A 260 -32.16 -34.96 29.26
C ASP A 260 -32.30 -33.70 30.14
N SER A 261 -33.52 -33.18 30.15
CA SER A 261 -34.05 -32.02 30.87
C SER A 261 -34.06 -32.16 32.41
N LYS A 262 -33.10 -32.89 32.99
CA LYS A 262 -32.96 -33.10 34.44
C LYS A 262 -31.55 -32.97 35.01
N ASN A 263 -30.49 -32.83 34.20
CA ASN A 263 -29.14 -32.63 34.73
C ASN A 263 -28.69 -31.16 34.69
N LYS A 264 -28.72 -30.57 35.89
CA LYS A 264 -28.00 -29.37 36.37
C LYS A 264 -26.94 -28.83 35.40
N VAL A 265 -27.20 -27.66 34.82
CA VAL A 265 -26.27 -26.93 33.94
C VAL A 265 -24.88 -26.85 34.58
N MET A 266 -23.88 -27.50 33.98
CA MET A 266 -22.50 -27.40 34.42
C MET A 266 -22.00 -25.97 34.16
N SER A 267 -21.44 -25.34 35.19
CA SER A 267 -20.95 -23.96 35.14
C SER A 267 -19.85 -23.80 34.09
N GLY A 268 -20.17 -23.13 32.97
CA GLY A 268 -19.23 -22.85 31.88
C GLY A 268 -19.64 -23.35 30.49
N GLN A 269 -20.78 -24.04 30.35
CA GLN A 269 -21.31 -24.42 29.03
C GLN A 269 -22.12 -23.28 28.38
N ALA A 270 -21.99 -23.14 27.06
CA ALA A 270 -22.76 -22.22 26.25
C ALA A 270 -24.13 -22.83 25.88
N ASP A 271 -25.20 -22.20 26.36
CA ASP A 271 -26.61 -22.53 26.06
C ASP A 271 -27.17 -21.73 24.87
N GLN A 272 -26.55 -20.59 24.53
CA GLN A 272 -26.97 -19.71 23.43
C GLN A 272 -26.02 -19.82 22.23
N PRO A 273 -26.52 -19.64 20.98
CA PRO A 273 -25.67 -19.58 19.81
C PRO A 273 -24.64 -18.44 19.88
N MET A 274 -23.42 -18.70 19.42
CA MET A 274 -22.37 -17.68 19.31
C MET A 274 -22.00 -17.42 17.86
N GLU A 275 -21.92 -16.15 17.49
CA GLU A 275 -21.43 -15.73 16.17
C GLU A 275 -19.98 -15.26 16.23
N ILE A 276 -19.18 -15.60 15.22
CA ILE A 276 -17.77 -15.20 15.09
C ILE A 276 -17.55 -14.70 13.66
N VAL A 277 -17.23 -13.41 13.52
CA VAL A 277 -16.97 -12.78 12.20
C VAL A 277 -15.48 -12.81 11.90
N PHE A 278 -15.11 -13.36 10.75
CA PHE A 278 -13.76 -13.51 10.23
C PHE A 278 -13.52 -12.60 9.03
N ARG A 279 -12.29 -12.08 8.95
CA ARG A 279 -11.70 -11.46 7.76
C ARG A 279 -10.40 -12.19 7.47
N PHE A 280 -10.20 -12.70 6.26
CA PHE A 280 -9.10 -13.63 5.98
C PHE A 280 -7.72 -12.94 5.83
N GLY A 281 -7.65 -11.61 5.71
CA GLY A 281 -6.39 -10.93 5.45
C GLY A 281 -5.84 -11.32 4.08
N MET A 282 -4.59 -11.79 4.01
CA MET A 282 -3.96 -12.28 2.77
C MET A 282 -4.00 -13.80 2.62
N SER A 283 -3.77 -14.54 3.72
CA SER A 283 -3.53 -16.00 3.69
C SER A 283 -4.48 -16.79 4.61
N GLY A 284 -5.51 -16.14 5.15
CA GLY A 284 -6.55 -16.80 5.92
C GLY A 284 -7.35 -17.76 5.06
N SER A 285 -7.63 -18.94 5.61
CA SER A 285 -8.42 -19.98 4.99
C SER A 285 -9.06 -20.89 6.05
N PHE A 286 -10.18 -21.52 5.71
CA PHE A 286 -10.69 -22.65 6.50
C PHE A 286 -10.18 -23.97 5.93
N ARG A 287 -9.85 -24.90 6.82
CA ARG A 287 -9.49 -26.29 6.49
C ARG A 287 -10.18 -27.24 7.45
N PHE A 288 -10.63 -28.39 6.96
CA PHE A 288 -11.16 -29.48 7.77
C PHE A 288 -10.28 -30.71 7.54
N THR A 289 -9.53 -31.11 8.57
CA THR A 289 -8.54 -32.20 8.54
C THR A 289 -8.78 -33.18 9.69
N THR A 290 -8.09 -34.32 9.71
CA THR A 290 -7.91 -35.08 10.96
C THR A 290 -7.01 -34.30 11.93
N GLU A 291 -6.96 -34.74 13.19
CA GLU A 291 -6.06 -34.18 14.20
C GLU A 291 -4.57 -34.44 13.87
N ASP A 292 -4.23 -35.60 13.30
CA ASP A 292 -2.87 -35.94 12.88
C ASP A 292 -2.35 -35.06 11.71
N GLU A 293 -3.25 -34.60 10.84
CA GLU A 293 -2.93 -33.77 9.67
C GLU A 293 -3.04 -32.26 9.95
N LEU A 294 -3.06 -31.85 11.23
CA LEU A 294 -3.32 -30.47 11.62
C LEU A 294 -2.29 -29.47 11.02
N PRO A 295 -2.74 -28.47 10.23
CA PRO A 295 -1.83 -27.49 9.63
C PRO A 295 -1.06 -26.64 10.66
N LYS A 296 0.24 -26.43 10.42
CA LYS A 296 1.16 -25.66 11.29
C LYS A 296 0.65 -24.26 11.69
N HIS A 297 -0.11 -23.61 10.82
CA HIS A 297 -0.62 -22.24 11.01
C HIS A 297 -2.11 -22.20 11.39
N SER A 298 -2.66 -23.29 11.94
CA SER A 298 -4.02 -23.35 12.49
C SER A 298 -4.16 -22.49 13.74
N HIS A 299 -4.66 -21.27 13.58
CA HIS A 299 -4.67 -20.26 14.63
C HIS A 299 -5.92 -20.25 15.51
N LEU A 300 -7.03 -20.80 15.01
CA LEU A 300 -8.28 -21.07 15.74
C LEU A 300 -8.82 -22.44 15.30
N ARG A 301 -9.25 -23.29 16.24
CA ARG A 301 -9.59 -24.70 15.98
C ARG A 301 -10.86 -25.13 16.71
N PHE A 302 -11.71 -25.89 16.03
CA PHE A 302 -12.95 -26.49 16.52
C PHE A 302 -12.86 -28.01 16.32
N HIS A 303 -13.02 -28.79 17.39
CA HIS A 303 -12.84 -30.26 17.36
C HIS A 303 -14.19 -30.97 17.26
N SER A 304 -14.28 -31.98 16.39
CA SER A 304 -15.45 -32.86 16.27
C SER A 304 -15.57 -33.80 17.47
N LYS A 305 -16.77 -34.34 17.71
CA LYS A 305 -17.03 -35.48 18.61
C LYS A 305 -16.87 -36.84 17.90
N GLU A 306 -16.42 -36.84 16.65
CA GLU A 306 -16.27 -38.04 15.81
C GLU A 306 -14.95 -38.77 16.12
N GLU A 307 -14.90 -40.06 15.76
CA GLU A 307 -13.71 -40.89 15.91
C GLU A 307 -13.41 -41.55 14.54
N PRO A 308 -12.28 -41.23 13.87
CA PRO A 308 -11.20 -40.33 14.31
C PRO A 308 -11.62 -38.85 14.37
N CYS A 309 -11.02 -38.12 15.31
CA CYS A 309 -11.28 -36.69 15.51
C CYS A 309 -10.91 -35.86 14.28
N ARG A 310 -11.86 -35.06 13.79
CA ARG A 310 -11.68 -34.05 12.74
C ARG A 310 -11.71 -32.65 13.33
N VAL A 311 -10.92 -31.76 12.75
CA VAL A 311 -10.68 -30.40 13.27
C VAL A 311 -10.94 -29.38 12.16
N LEU A 312 -11.94 -28.51 12.39
CA LEU A 312 -12.10 -27.30 11.56
C LEU A 312 -11.10 -26.26 12.07
N SER A 313 -10.24 -25.78 11.19
CA SER A 313 -9.15 -24.85 11.51
C SER A 313 -9.21 -23.60 10.65
N PHE A 314 -9.11 -22.43 11.26
CA PHE A 314 -8.74 -21.19 10.57
C PHE A 314 -7.22 -21.11 10.48
N VAL A 315 -6.69 -21.26 9.27
CA VAL A 315 -5.25 -21.30 8.96
C VAL A 315 -4.84 -19.97 8.34
N ASP A 316 -3.83 -19.29 8.90
CA ASP A 316 -3.33 -18.02 8.35
C ASP A 316 -1.84 -17.81 8.60
N ALA A 317 -0.98 -18.23 7.66
CA ALA A 317 0.47 -18.17 7.81
C ALA A 317 1.02 -16.74 8.07
N ARG A 318 0.42 -15.71 7.47
CA ARG A 318 0.86 -14.31 7.60
C ARG A 318 0.28 -13.59 8.82
N ARG A 319 -0.72 -14.18 9.51
CA ARG A 319 -1.42 -13.60 10.68
C ARG A 319 -1.98 -12.19 10.42
N PHE A 320 -2.51 -11.98 9.21
CA PHE A 320 -3.20 -10.76 8.78
C PHE A 320 -4.73 -10.89 8.87
N GLY A 321 -5.23 -12.13 8.98
CA GLY A 321 -6.62 -12.42 9.26
C GLY A 321 -7.00 -12.03 10.69
N SER A 322 -8.24 -11.58 10.84
CA SER A 322 -8.80 -11.16 12.12
C SER A 322 -10.14 -11.83 12.37
N TRP A 323 -10.46 -12.15 13.63
CA TRP A 323 -11.81 -12.57 13.99
C TRP A 323 -12.35 -11.83 15.22
N GLN A 324 -13.67 -11.76 15.34
CA GLN A 324 -14.39 -11.08 16.43
C GLN A 324 -15.51 -12.00 16.95
N PRO A 325 -15.40 -12.54 18.18
CA PRO A 325 -16.48 -13.31 18.82
C PRO A 325 -17.60 -12.37 19.28
N ASN A 326 -18.83 -12.87 19.27
CA ASN A 326 -20.05 -12.06 19.45
C ASN A 326 -20.13 -10.85 18.50
N GLY A 327 -19.45 -10.95 17.34
CA GLY A 327 -19.36 -9.88 16.36
C GLY A 327 -20.57 -9.87 15.42
N THR A 328 -21.11 -8.69 15.18
CA THR A 328 -21.93 -8.42 14.00
C THR A 328 -21.04 -8.08 12.80
N TRP A 329 -21.61 -8.03 11.59
CA TRP A 329 -20.90 -7.51 10.41
C TRP A 329 -20.34 -6.11 10.68
N GLN A 330 -19.16 -5.79 10.14
CA GLN A 330 -18.52 -4.50 10.43
C GLN A 330 -19.43 -3.33 10.00
N PRO A 331 -19.82 -2.42 10.92
CA PRO A 331 -20.89 -1.44 10.68
C PRO A 331 -20.56 -0.43 9.57
N ASP A 332 -19.27 -0.14 9.36
CA ASP A 332 -18.82 0.75 8.29
C ASP A 332 -18.95 0.16 6.88
N ARG A 333 -19.23 -1.15 6.74
CA ARG A 333 -19.30 -1.82 5.44
C ARG A 333 -20.65 -1.68 4.75
N GLY A 334 -20.59 -1.62 3.42
CA GLY A 334 -21.77 -1.65 2.55
C GLY A 334 -22.48 -3.00 2.49
N PRO A 335 -23.67 -3.04 1.88
CA PRO A 335 -24.29 -4.27 1.44
C PRO A 335 -23.36 -5.06 0.50
N CYS A 336 -23.43 -6.38 0.56
CA CYS A 336 -22.66 -7.30 -0.26
C CYS A 336 -23.03 -7.14 -1.74
N VAL A 337 -22.05 -6.88 -2.60
CA VAL A 337 -22.26 -6.71 -4.05
C VAL A 337 -22.90 -7.94 -4.73
N MET A 338 -22.75 -9.14 -4.16
CA MET A 338 -23.27 -10.39 -4.72
C MET A 338 -24.68 -10.76 -4.25
N PHE A 339 -25.03 -10.46 -2.99
CA PHE A 339 -26.23 -11.00 -2.33
C PHE A 339 -27.18 -9.94 -1.76
N GLU A 340 -26.81 -8.66 -1.83
CA GLU A 340 -27.64 -7.52 -1.41
C GLU A 340 -27.66 -6.47 -2.55
N TYR A 341 -27.84 -6.90 -3.81
CA TYR A 341 -27.62 -6.07 -5.01
C TYR A 341 -28.45 -4.79 -5.04
N GLU A 342 -29.76 -4.89 -4.81
CA GLU A 342 -30.68 -3.74 -4.79
C GLU A 342 -30.24 -2.70 -3.76
N SER A 343 -30.03 -3.12 -2.51
CA SER A 343 -29.57 -2.25 -1.43
C SER A 343 -28.17 -1.67 -1.67
N PHE A 344 -27.28 -2.44 -2.31
CA PHE A 344 -25.95 -1.99 -2.74
C PHE A 344 -26.05 -0.87 -3.79
N ARG A 345 -26.87 -1.09 -4.82
CA ARG A 345 -27.11 -0.14 -5.92
C ARG A 345 -27.77 1.15 -5.41
N GLU A 346 -28.82 1.02 -4.62
CA GLU A 346 -29.49 2.14 -3.96
C GLU A 346 -28.51 2.94 -3.10
N LYS A 347 -27.68 2.27 -2.27
CA LYS A 347 -26.70 2.94 -1.40
C LYS A 347 -25.65 3.73 -2.18
N ILE A 348 -25.24 3.28 -3.37
CA ILE A 348 -24.34 4.07 -4.24
C ILE A 348 -25.08 5.29 -4.77
N VAL A 349 -26.20 5.10 -5.46
CA VAL A 349 -26.94 6.18 -6.17
C VAL A 349 -27.38 7.29 -5.20
N SER A 350 -27.91 6.92 -4.03
CA SER A 350 -28.31 7.86 -2.97
C SER A 350 -27.17 8.67 -2.35
N HIS A 351 -25.91 8.22 -2.48
CA HIS A 351 -24.76 8.84 -1.80
C HIS A 351 -23.70 9.41 -2.77
N LEU A 352 -23.98 9.54 -4.08
CA LEU A 352 -23.01 10.05 -5.08
C LEU A 352 -22.45 11.45 -4.79
N SER A 353 -23.15 12.25 -3.99
CA SER A 353 -22.70 13.56 -3.49
C SER A 353 -21.55 13.47 -2.47
N ASN A 354 -21.25 12.27 -1.95
CA ASN A 354 -20.18 12.08 -0.97
C ASN A 354 -18.78 12.26 -1.59
N ARG A 355 -17.84 12.81 -0.82
CA ARG A 355 -16.44 13.00 -1.23
C ARG A 355 -15.69 11.69 -1.56
N ALA A 356 -16.20 10.54 -1.11
CA ALA A 356 -15.69 9.24 -1.54
C ALA A 356 -15.71 9.06 -3.07
N PHE A 357 -16.62 9.74 -3.78
CA PHE A 357 -16.77 9.67 -5.23
C PHE A 357 -16.04 10.78 -6.00
N ASP A 358 -15.34 11.70 -5.31
CA ASP A 358 -14.40 12.65 -5.95
C ASP A 358 -13.10 11.95 -6.38
N ARG A 359 -12.77 10.82 -5.75
CA ARG A 359 -11.56 10.04 -6.01
C ARG A 359 -11.62 9.30 -7.36
N PRO A 360 -10.47 8.88 -7.91
CA PRO A 360 -10.38 7.91 -9.00
C PRO A 360 -11.33 6.72 -8.83
N ILE A 361 -12.00 6.30 -9.91
CA ILE A 361 -12.92 5.16 -9.87
C ILE A 361 -12.23 3.87 -9.41
N CYS A 362 -10.96 3.66 -9.76
CA CYS A 362 -10.16 2.54 -9.27
C CYS A 362 -9.96 2.53 -7.74
N GLU A 363 -9.95 3.69 -7.09
CA GLU A 363 -9.87 3.81 -5.62
C GLU A 363 -11.25 3.70 -4.98
N ALA A 364 -12.27 4.33 -5.58
CA ALA A 364 -13.64 4.27 -5.09
C ALA A 364 -14.16 2.82 -5.05
N LEU A 365 -13.85 2.01 -6.07
CA LEU A 365 -14.18 0.57 -6.12
C LEU A 365 -13.56 -0.24 -4.98
N LEU A 366 -12.48 0.21 -4.33
CA LEU A 366 -11.89 -0.46 -3.16
C LEU A 366 -12.57 -0.06 -1.84
N ASN A 367 -13.42 0.98 -1.84
CA ASN A 367 -14.04 1.49 -0.63
C ASN A 367 -15.17 0.57 -0.15
N GLN A 368 -14.87 -0.24 0.87
CA GLN A 368 -15.76 -1.26 1.41
C GLN A 368 -17.05 -0.69 2.05
N LYS A 369 -17.16 0.62 2.28
CA LYS A 369 -18.40 1.28 2.73
C LYS A 369 -19.49 1.27 1.65
N TYR A 370 -19.09 1.21 0.39
CA TYR A 370 -19.94 1.18 -0.78
C TYR A 370 -19.80 -0.15 -1.53
N PHE A 371 -18.59 -0.55 -1.89
CA PHE A 371 -18.29 -1.74 -2.70
C PHE A 371 -17.83 -2.93 -1.84
N ASN A 372 -18.66 -3.37 -0.89
CA ASN A 372 -18.29 -4.45 0.03
C ASN A 372 -18.21 -5.81 -0.69
N GLY A 373 -16.98 -6.29 -0.90
CA GLY A 373 -16.68 -7.49 -1.68
C GLY A 373 -15.64 -7.24 -2.77
N ILE A 374 -15.60 -6.04 -3.36
CA ILE A 374 -14.66 -5.70 -4.43
C ILE A 374 -13.24 -5.49 -3.88
N GLY A 375 -12.24 -6.02 -4.57
CA GLY A 375 -10.83 -5.79 -4.31
C GLY A 375 -10.03 -5.47 -5.56
N ASN A 376 -8.77 -5.93 -5.60
CA ASN A 376 -7.78 -5.51 -6.56
C ASN A 376 -7.90 -6.21 -7.91
N TYR A 377 -8.28 -7.50 -7.95
CA TYR A 377 -8.53 -8.17 -9.23
C TYR A 377 -9.91 -7.79 -9.77
N LEU A 378 -10.96 -7.76 -8.93
CA LEU A 378 -12.30 -7.39 -9.39
C LEU A 378 -12.34 -5.97 -9.96
N ARG A 379 -11.68 -4.97 -9.35
CA ARG A 379 -11.67 -3.61 -9.93
C ARG A 379 -11.03 -3.56 -11.32
N ALA A 380 -10.00 -4.36 -11.59
CA ALA A 380 -9.34 -4.43 -12.90
C ALA A 380 -10.26 -5.10 -13.93
N GLU A 381 -10.83 -6.25 -13.58
CA GLU A 381 -11.73 -7.02 -14.43
C GLU A 381 -13.05 -6.30 -14.75
N ILE A 382 -13.58 -5.52 -13.80
CA ILE A 382 -14.79 -4.70 -13.95
C ILE A 382 -14.51 -3.49 -14.87
N LEU A 383 -13.47 -2.69 -14.56
CA LEU A 383 -13.14 -1.49 -15.36
C LEU A 383 -12.71 -1.87 -16.79
N PHE A 384 -12.04 -3.01 -16.97
CA PHE A 384 -11.65 -3.53 -18.28
C PHE A 384 -12.87 -3.88 -19.15
N ARG A 385 -13.89 -4.58 -18.61
CA ARG A 385 -15.11 -4.96 -19.35
C ARG A 385 -15.82 -3.75 -19.95
N LEU A 386 -15.85 -2.62 -19.24
CA LEU A 386 -16.44 -1.36 -19.73
C LEU A 386 -15.44 -0.41 -20.42
N ASN A 387 -14.16 -0.80 -20.51
CA ASN A 387 -13.07 0.02 -21.06
C ASN A 387 -12.96 1.42 -20.38
N ILE A 388 -13.30 1.51 -19.11
CA ILE A 388 -13.27 2.76 -18.32
C ILE A 388 -11.83 3.04 -17.87
N PRO A 389 -11.25 4.23 -18.14
CA PRO A 389 -9.91 4.56 -17.66
C PRO A 389 -9.90 4.64 -16.12
N PRO A 390 -8.97 3.98 -15.42
CA PRO A 390 -9.07 3.81 -13.96
C PRO A 390 -8.99 5.10 -13.14
N PHE A 391 -8.37 6.15 -13.69
CA PHE A 391 -8.08 7.40 -12.98
C PHE A 391 -9.09 8.54 -13.21
N VAL A 392 -10.22 8.28 -13.88
CA VAL A 392 -11.31 9.26 -13.95
C VAL A 392 -12.03 9.39 -12.59
N PRO A 393 -12.59 10.57 -12.24
CA PRO A 393 -13.37 10.72 -11.01
C PRO A 393 -14.57 9.77 -10.98
N ALA A 394 -14.79 9.09 -9.85
CA ALA A 394 -15.82 8.07 -9.74
C ALA A 394 -17.24 8.62 -9.98
N ARG A 395 -17.52 9.85 -9.52
CA ARG A 395 -18.82 10.51 -9.78
C ARG A 395 -19.12 10.61 -11.27
N ALA A 396 -18.17 11.03 -12.09
CA ALA A 396 -18.36 11.20 -13.54
C ALA A 396 -18.67 9.88 -14.29
N VAL A 397 -18.42 8.72 -13.67
CA VAL A 397 -18.73 7.38 -14.22
C VAL A 397 -20.07 6.84 -13.71
N LEU A 398 -20.48 7.28 -12.51
CA LEU A 398 -21.69 6.79 -11.82
C LEU A 398 -22.90 7.75 -11.95
N GLU A 399 -22.65 8.99 -12.37
CA GLU A 399 -23.67 10.01 -12.59
C GLU A 399 -24.59 9.63 -13.77
N GLY A 400 -25.90 9.81 -13.58
CA GLY A 400 -26.94 9.39 -14.52
C GLY A 400 -27.43 7.95 -14.35
N LEU A 401 -26.80 7.12 -13.49
CA LEU A 401 -27.32 5.79 -13.16
C LEU A 401 -28.54 5.88 -12.24
N LYS A 402 -29.59 5.11 -12.56
CA LYS A 402 -30.82 5.00 -11.76
C LYS A 402 -30.68 3.94 -10.67
N SER A 403 -31.44 4.12 -9.58
CA SER A 403 -31.58 3.15 -8.48
C SER A 403 -32.10 1.80 -8.97
N GLU A 404 -33.11 1.80 -9.84
CA GLU A 404 -33.62 0.60 -10.52
C GLU A 404 -32.69 0.16 -11.66
N ASP A 405 -32.49 -1.15 -11.80
CA ASP A 405 -31.76 -1.73 -12.92
C ASP A 405 -32.69 -1.99 -14.11
N ALA A 406 -32.56 -1.15 -15.15
CA ALA A 406 -33.37 -1.26 -16.36
C ALA A 406 -33.17 -2.58 -17.14
N PHE A 407 -32.11 -3.36 -16.86
CA PHE A 407 -31.89 -4.67 -17.47
C PHE A 407 -32.57 -5.82 -16.72
N GLU A 408 -32.94 -5.68 -15.44
CA GLU A 408 -33.76 -6.71 -14.76
C GLU A 408 -35.19 -6.68 -15.28
N ASN A 409 -35.80 -5.50 -15.37
CA ASN A 409 -37.16 -5.34 -15.92
C ASN A 409 -37.29 -5.88 -17.36
N LYS A 410 -36.24 -5.77 -18.18
CA LYS A 410 -36.20 -6.37 -19.53
C LYS A 410 -36.22 -7.91 -19.55
N LYS A 411 -35.74 -8.59 -18.50
CA LYS A 411 -35.87 -10.05 -18.37
C LYS A 411 -37.27 -10.46 -17.93
N VAL A 412 -37.88 -9.72 -17.01
CA VAL A 412 -39.23 -10.01 -16.51
C VAL A 412 -40.26 -9.87 -17.63
N VAL A 413 -40.24 -8.76 -18.37
CA VAL A 413 -41.22 -8.48 -19.46
C VAL A 413 -41.12 -9.46 -20.64
N LYS A 414 -40.01 -10.18 -20.83
CA LYS A 414 -39.89 -11.21 -21.89
C LYS A 414 -40.48 -12.58 -21.50
N ASN A 415 -40.78 -12.83 -20.23
CA ASN A 415 -41.33 -14.11 -19.78
C ASN A 415 -42.87 -14.14 -19.78
N GLU A 416 -43.53 -13.02 -20.07
CA GLU A 416 -44.99 -12.92 -20.18
C GLU A 416 -45.37 -12.39 -21.57
N ILE A 417 -45.44 -13.28 -22.58
CA ILE A 417 -46.40 -13.27 -23.71
C ILE A 417 -46.11 -14.42 -24.72
N THR A 418 -47.10 -15.32 -24.84
CA THR A 418 -47.41 -16.29 -25.92
C THR A 418 -46.42 -17.39 -26.34
N ASP A 419 -46.85 -18.63 -26.08
CA ASP A 419 -46.58 -19.82 -26.90
C ASP A 419 -46.97 -19.61 -28.39
N THR A 420 -46.07 -19.88 -29.33
CA THR A 420 -46.40 -20.61 -30.59
C THR A 420 -45.11 -21.23 -31.16
N LYS A 421 -45.20 -22.45 -31.71
CA LYS A 421 -44.06 -23.25 -32.22
C LYS A 421 -43.50 -22.73 -33.56
N SER A 422 -42.18 -22.72 -33.72
CA SER A 422 -41.48 -23.30 -34.89
C SER A 422 -39.95 -23.36 -34.72
N SER A 423 -39.31 -24.30 -35.41
CA SER A 423 -37.85 -24.48 -35.63
C SER A 423 -37.16 -23.20 -36.12
N ASP A 424 -35.89 -22.94 -35.83
CA ASP A 424 -34.72 -23.67 -36.37
C ASP A 424 -33.44 -23.46 -35.52
N GLY A 425 -32.38 -24.20 -35.80
CA GLY A 425 -31.14 -24.20 -35.00
C GLY A 425 -30.10 -23.18 -35.43
N SER A 426 -29.74 -22.26 -34.53
CA SER A 426 -28.48 -21.49 -34.59
C SER A 426 -27.79 -21.50 -33.22
N LYS A 427 -26.49 -21.81 -33.21
CA LYS A 427 -25.64 -21.62 -32.02
C LYS A 427 -25.31 -20.14 -31.92
N GLU A 428 -26.10 -19.38 -31.16
CA GLU A 428 -25.76 -18.01 -30.81
C GLU A 428 -24.75 -17.99 -29.64
N GLU A 429 -23.56 -17.43 -29.91
CA GLU A 429 -22.61 -17.06 -28.86
C GLU A 429 -23.22 -15.90 -28.04
N VAL A 430 -23.33 -16.09 -26.72
CA VAL A 430 -23.99 -15.11 -25.83
C VAL A 430 -23.03 -13.95 -25.50
N GLU A 431 -22.77 -13.08 -26.49
CA GLU A 431 -22.24 -11.73 -26.23
C GLU A 431 -23.36 -10.84 -25.67
N GLY A 432 -23.63 -10.98 -24.37
CA GLY A 432 -24.53 -10.06 -23.67
C GLY A 432 -23.92 -8.65 -23.58
N GLU A 433 -24.69 -7.63 -23.98
CA GLU A 433 -24.27 -6.22 -23.89
C GLU A 433 -23.74 -5.88 -22.49
N PRO A 434 -22.63 -5.12 -22.38
CA PRO A 434 -22.06 -4.77 -21.08
C PRO A 434 -22.97 -3.78 -20.36
N GLY A 435 -23.70 -4.27 -19.36
CA GLY A 435 -24.50 -3.46 -18.45
C GLY A 435 -23.66 -2.48 -17.63
N ASP A 436 -24.31 -1.60 -16.87
CA ASP A 436 -23.62 -0.52 -16.16
C ASP A 436 -22.58 -1.00 -15.12
N LEU A 437 -21.75 -0.06 -14.66
CA LEU A 437 -20.65 -0.35 -13.73
C LEU A 437 -21.12 -1.00 -12.42
N ILE A 438 -22.30 -0.61 -11.91
CA ILE A 438 -22.84 -1.15 -10.66
C ILE A 438 -23.33 -2.58 -10.90
N ARG A 439 -23.96 -2.86 -12.04
CA ARG A 439 -24.35 -4.20 -12.47
C ARG A 439 -23.14 -5.11 -12.63
N LEU A 440 -22.03 -4.64 -13.23
CA LEU A 440 -20.80 -5.43 -13.31
C LEU A 440 -20.14 -5.67 -11.94
N CYS A 441 -20.28 -4.76 -10.97
CA CYS A 441 -19.86 -5.02 -9.60
C CYS A 441 -20.62 -6.19 -8.95
N HIS A 442 -21.79 -6.56 -9.47
CA HIS A 442 -22.58 -7.72 -9.03
C HIS A 442 -22.31 -8.97 -9.89
N THR A 443 -22.35 -8.86 -11.22
CA THR A 443 -22.23 -10.03 -12.10
C THR A 443 -20.80 -10.58 -12.18
N VAL A 444 -19.77 -9.73 -12.22
CA VAL A 444 -18.38 -10.17 -12.38
C VAL A 444 -17.89 -11.03 -11.20
N PRO A 445 -18.20 -10.70 -9.92
CA PRO A 445 -17.94 -11.62 -8.81
C PRO A 445 -18.73 -12.93 -8.89
N LEU A 446 -19.99 -12.90 -9.35
CA LEU A 446 -20.80 -14.11 -9.51
C LEU A 446 -20.29 -15.02 -10.65
N GLU A 447 -19.70 -14.47 -11.71
CA GLU A 447 -18.95 -15.27 -12.69
C GLU A 447 -17.87 -16.11 -11.98
N VAL A 448 -17.08 -15.50 -11.08
CA VAL A 448 -16.02 -16.21 -10.32
C VAL A 448 -16.58 -17.30 -9.41
N VAL A 449 -17.72 -17.06 -8.76
CA VAL A 449 -18.41 -18.10 -7.96
C VAL A 449 -18.87 -19.27 -8.86
N ASN A 450 -19.33 -18.95 -10.08
CA ASN A 450 -19.84 -19.92 -11.04
C ASN A 450 -18.76 -20.58 -11.93
N LEU A 451 -17.47 -20.23 -11.80
CA LEU A 451 -16.39 -20.81 -12.60
C LEU A 451 -16.17 -22.32 -12.38
N GLY A 452 -16.82 -22.94 -11.39
CA GLY A 452 -17.01 -24.40 -11.39
C GLY A 452 -15.77 -25.25 -11.10
N GLY A 453 -14.88 -24.80 -10.20
CA GLY A 453 -13.81 -25.65 -9.66
C GLY A 453 -14.32 -26.72 -8.69
N LYS A 454 -13.44 -27.63 -8.24
CA LYS A 454 -13.71 -28.68 -7.23
C LYS A 454 -13.90 -28.13 -5.79
N GLY A 455 -14.70 -27.08 -5.64
CA GLY A 455 -14.92 -26.37 -4.40
C GLY A 455 -13.71 -25.52 -3.94
N TYR A 456 -13.87 -24.89 -2.78
CA TYR A 456 -12.78 -24.20 -2.08
C TYR A 456 -11.89 -25.25 -1.40
N ASP A 457 -10.81 -25.70 -2.05
CA ASP A 457 -9.78 -26.54 -1.42
C ASP A 457 -8.40 -25.85 -1.51
N PRO A 458 -7.89 -25.25 -0.41
CA PRO A 458 -6.57 -24.63 -0.38
C PRO A 458 -5.37 -25.57 -0.61
N GLN A 459 -5.54 -26.90 -0.72
CA GLN A 459 -4.49 -27.87 -1.11
C GLN A 459 -4.58 -28.28 -2.58
N LYS A 460 -5.79 -28.35 -3.15
CA LYS A 460 -6.05 -28.91 -4.49
C LYS A 460 -6.60 -27.89 -5.48
N ALA A 461 -6.52 -26.59 -5.15
CA ALA A 461 -6.98 -25.53 -6.02
C ALA A 461 -6.20 -25.50 -7.35
N ASP A 462 -6.81 -26.12 -8.36
CA ASP A 462 -6.44 -25.85 -9.74
C ASP A 462 -6.90 -24.44 -10.09
N TYR A 463 -5.94 -23.57 -10.40
CA TYR A 463 -6.19 -22.17 -10.73
C TYR A 463 -6.22 -21.91 -12.24
N THR A 464 -6.19 -22.95 -13.08
CA THR A 464 -6.24 -22.82 -14.55
C THR A 464 -7.49 -22.09 -15.01
N ASP A 465 -8.68 -22.52 -14.59
CA ASP A 465 -9.95 -21.89 -14.99
C ASP A 465 -10.03 -20.42 -14.58
N PHE A 466 -9.64 -20.10 -13.34
CA PHE A 466 -9.58 -18.71 -12.86
C PHE A 466 -8.58 -17.87 -13.67
N ARG A 467 -7.41 -18.42 -14.03
CA ARG A 467 -6.43 -17.71 -14.87
C ARG A 467 -6.95 -17.49 -16.29
N ALA A 468 -7.67 -18.46 -16.86
CA ALA A 468 -8.31 -18.33 -18.17
C ALA A 468 -9.45 -17.31 -18.18
N TRP A 469 -10.12 -17.11 -17.02
CA TRP A 469 -11.15 -16.09 -16.85
C TRP A 469 -10.61 -14.66 -16.74
N LEU A 470 -9.39 -14.46 -16.20
CA LEU A 470 -8.77 -13.13 -16.09
C LEU A 470 -8.51 -12.52 -17.47
N ARG A 471 -9.01 -11.30 -17.69
CA ARG A 471 -8.85 -10.57 -18.96
C ARG A 471 -7.92 -9.36 -18.85
N CYS A 472 -7.62 -8.91 -17.63
CA CYS A 472 -6.84 -7.71 -17.37
C CYS A 472 -5.83 -7.85 -16.23
N TYR A 473 -6.20 -8.50 -15.12
CA TYR A 473 -5.35 -8.57 -13.93
C TYR A 473 -4.16 -9.51 -14.16
N PHE A 474 -2.93 -8.98 -14.18
CA PHE A 474 -1.71 -9.73 -14.52
C PHE A 474 -1.76 -10.42 -15.91
N VAL A 475 -2.53 -9.88 -16.87
CA VAL A 475 -2.56 -10.37 -18.25
C VAL A 475 -1.50 -9.64 -19.09
N ASP A 476 -0.76 -10.41 -19.90
CA ASP A 476 0.31 -9.87 -20.76
C ASP A 476 -0.20 -8.80 -21.73
N GLY A 477 0.60 -7.74 -21.91
CA GLY A 477 0.23 -6.58 -22.74
C GLY A 477 -0.65 -5.53 -22.06
N MET A 478 -1.11 -5.76 -20.82
CA MET A 478 -1.81 -4.73 -20.03
C MET A 478 -0.85 -3.75 -19.36
N GLN A 479 -1.32 -2.53 -19.10
CA GLN A 479 -0.58 -1.52 -18.35
C GLN A 479 -0.87 -1.63 -16.86
N SER A 480 0.14 -1.31 -16.04
CA SER A 480 0.01 -1.17 -14.59
C SER A 480 0.45 0.21 -14.11
N MET A 481 -0.24 0.73 -13.10
CA MET A 481 0.14 1.94 -12.36
C MET A 481 -0.29 1.80 -10.89
N PRO A 482 0.50 2.25 -9.91
CA PRO A 482 0.05 2.31 -8.52
C PRO A 482 -1.06 3.36 -8.35
N ASP A 483 -2.04 3.06 -7.49
CA ASP A 483 -2.96 4.07 -6.95
C ASP A 483 -2.33 4.87 -5.80
N HIS A 484 -3.07 5.84 -5.23
CA HIS A 484 -2.59 6.67 -4.12
C HIS A 484 -2.15 5.86 -2.88
N ASN A 485 -2.73 4.67 -2.67
CA ASN A 485 -2.40 3.79 -1.56
C ASN A 485 -1.29 2.76 -1.92
N GLY A 486 -0.60 2.95 -3.06
CA GLY A 486 0.47 2.09 -3.54
C GLY A 486 0.01 0.74 -4.09
N ARG A 487 -1.29 0.51 -4.32
CA ARG A 487 -1.78 -0.76 -4.88
C ARG A 487 -1.77 -0.71 -6.40
N THR A 488 -1.17 -1.71 -7.03
CA THR A 488 -1.13 -1.81 -8.49
C THR A 488 -2.53 -1.96 -9.08
N MET A 489 -2.87 -1.05 -10.00
CA MET A 489 -4.06 -1.06 -10.84
C MET A 489 -3.67 -1.53 -12.25
N TRP A 490 -4.34 -2.56 -12.76
CA TRP A 490 -4.15 -3.08 -14.13
C TRP A 490 -5.24 -2.55 -15.07
N PHE A 491 -4.87 -2.11 -16.27
CA PHE A 491 -5.82 -1.58 -17.25
C PHE A 491 -5.29 -1.68 -18.69
N ARG A 492 -6.20 -1.59 -19.67
CA ARG A 492 -5.86 -1.47 -21.09
C ARG A 492 -5.63 0.00 -21.44
N ALA A 493 -4.53 0.29 -22.14
CA ALA A 493 -4.29 1.62 -22.70
C ALA A 493 -5.39 1.96 -23.73
N VAL A 494 -6.10 3.07 -23.53
CA VAL A 494 -7.05 3.57 -24.53
C VAL A 494 -6.25 4.04 -25.74
N ARG A 495 -6.39 3.35 -26.88
CA ARG A 495 -5.96 3.89 -28.18
C ARG A 495 -6.78 5.14 -28.47
N SER A 496 -6.21 6.30 -28.24
CA SER A 496 -6.88 7.57 -28.57
C SER A 496 -7.14 7.63 -30.07
N ARG A 497 -8.42 7.73 -30.44
CA ARG A 497 -8.77 8.34 -31.74
C ARG A 497 -8.17 9.74 -31.74
N SER A 498 -7.52 10.10 -32.84
CA SER A 498 -6.64 11.26 -32.92
C SER A 498 -7.35 12.57 -32.61
N VAL A 499 -7.14 13.09 -31.40
CA VAL A 499 -7.32 14.51 -31.08
C VAL A 499 -5.92 15.14 -31.08
N SER A 500 -5.68 16.02 -32.04
CA SER A 500 -4.38 16.66 -32.25
C SER A 500 -4.07 17.68 -31.14
N THR A 501 -3.17 17.33 -30.22
CA THR A 501 -2.54 18.33 -29.35
C THR A 501 -1.36 19.01 -30.06
N PRO A 502 -1.18 20.33 -29.93
CA PRO A 502 -0.16 21.06 -30.66
C PRO A 502 1.24 20.76 -30.12
N LYS A 503 2.12 20.26 -31.00
CA LYS A 503 3.53 19.98 -30.68
C LYS A 503 4.29 21.29 -30.41
N LYS A 504 4.76 21.49 -29.18
CA LYS A 504 6.02 22.22 -28.96
C LYS A 504 7.14 21.22 -28.72
N LYS A 505 8.09 21.21 -29.67
CA LYS A 505 9.29 20.37 -29.66
C LYS A 505 10.31 20.97 -28.69
N ASN A 506 11.09 20.11 -28.03
CA ASN A 506 12.53 20.29 -27.89
C ASN A 506 13.15 18.94 -27.50
N ALA A 507 13.63 18.21 -28.50
CA ALA A 507 14.43 17.01 -28.31
C ALA A 507 15.91 17.40 -28.36
N ILE A 508 16.63 17.19 -27.26
CA ILE A 508 18.10 17.24 -27.27
C ILE A 508 18.58 15.82 -27.60
N LYS A 509 18.88 15.57 -28.88
CA LYS A 509 19.61 14.37 -29.29
C LYS A 509 21.08 14.52 -28.87
N ARG A 510 21.61 13.55 -28.13
CA ARG A 510 23.05 13.26 -28.09
C ARG A 510 23.33 12.26 -29.20
N GLU A 511 24.22 12.57 -30.12
CA GLU A 511 24.77 11.60 -31.08
C GLU A 511 26.28 11.80 -31.23
N ALA A 512 26.99 10.71 -31.51
CA ALA A 512 28.43 10.60 -31.30
C ALA A 512 29.26 11.17 -32.46
N VAL A 513 30.52 11.51 -32.15
CA VAL A 513 31.50 12.02 -33.11
C VAL A 513 32.19 10.86 -33.84
N THR A 514 32.18 10.90 -35.17
CA THR A 514 33.17 10.20 -36.00
C THR A 514 33.65 11.15 -37.11
N LYS A 515 34.97 11.24 -37.32
CA LYS A 515 35.62 12.25 -38.19
C LYS A 515 35.69 11.79 -39.65
N THR A 516 35.58 12.70 -40.63
CA THR A 516 36.61 13.04 -41.65
C THR A 516 36.08 14.12 -42.66
N PRO A 517 36.95 14.83 -43.44
CA PRO A 517 36.74 16.26 -43.73
C PRO A 517 36.66 16.71 -45.21
N LYS A 518 36.59 18.04 -45.42
CA LYS A 518 36.67 18.92 -46.64
C LYS A 518 35.31 19.58 -46.98
N LYS A 519 35.21 20.82 -47.49
CA LYS A 519 36.15 21.95 -47.75
C LYS A 519 35.31 23.26 -47.84
N GLU A 520 35.97 24.44 -47.79
CA GLU A 520 35.69 25.77 -48.43
C GLU A 520 34.26 26.08 -49.02
N GLU A 521 33.70 27.31 -49.01
CA GLU A 521 34.24 28.66 -48.76
C GLU A 521 33.11 29.71 -48.50
N ASP A 522 33.51 30.95 -48.16
CA ASP A 522 32.82 32.26 -48.28
C ASP A 522 31.54 32.67 -47.50
N GLY A 523 31.53 33.98 -47.13
CA GLY A 523 30.39 34.77 -46.61
C GLY A 523 30.02 35.89 -47.61
N PRO A 524 29.67 37.14 -47.19
CA PRO A 524 29.42 37.64 -45.83
C PRO A 524 28.22 38.65 -45.67
N SER A 525 28.01 39.11 -44.42
CA SER A 525 27.77 40.53 -44.02
C SER A 525 26.36 41.14 -43.74
N LYS A 526 26.40 42.09 -42.78
CA LYS A 526 25.50 43.25 -42.45
C LYS A 526 24.21 43.03 -41.63
N GLU A 527 24.14 43.61 -40.40
CA GLU A 527 23.57 44.94 -40.00
C GLU A 527 22.02 44.94 -40.00
N THR A 528 21.24 45.53 -39.06
CA THR A 528 21.47 46.54 -38.01
C THR A 528 20.39 46.44 -36.90
N ALA A 529 20.59 47.04 -35.71
CA ALA A 529 19.52 47.30 -34.73
C ALA A 529 18.87 48.70 -34.96
N PRO A 530 17.70 49.04 -34.35
CA PRO A 530 17.77 49.68 -33.02
C PRO A 530 16.55 49.47 -32.09
N LYS A 531 16.68 50.05 -30.87
CA LYS A 531 15.74 50.02 -29.72
C LYS A 531 14.54 50.98 -29.85
N ARG A 532 13.46 50.71 -29.11
CA ARG A 532 12.62 51.77 -28.48
C ARG A 532 12.19 51.38 -27.06
N ARG A 533 11.90 52.39 -26.24
CA ARG A 533 11.72 52.39 -24.77
C ARG A 533 10.65 53.43 -24.42
N ARG A 534 9.79 53.20 -23.43
CA ARG A 534 9.08 54.19 -22.56
C ARG A 534 8.15 53.45 -21.57
N GLU A 535 8.35 53.61 -20.25
CA GLU A 535 7.60 54.50 -19.31
C GLU A 535 6.24 53.88 -18.89
N VAL A 536 6.07 53.34 -17.67
CA VAL A 536 5.97 53.98 -16.33
C VAL A 536 4.63 54.69 -16.11
N ASN A 537 3.83 54.19 -15.16
CA ASN A 537 3.13 55.02 -14.16
C ASN A 537 2.48 54.19 -13.04
N ALA A 538 2.43 54.78 -11.85
CA ALA A 538 1.69 54.33 -10.67
C ALA A 538 1.30 55.56 -9.81
N PRO A 539 0.18 55.52 -9.09
CA PRO A 539 0.04 56.13 -7.75
C PRO A 539 -0.35 55.05 -6.73
N GLN A 540 0.23 54.98 -5.52
CA GLN A 540 -0.07 55.78 -4.31
C GLN A 540 -1.55 55.75 -3.85
N GLN A 541 -1.93 55.85 -2.57
CA GLN A 541 -1.36 55.49 -1.24
C GLN A 541 -2.31 56.12 -0.20
N GLU A 542 -2.80 55.40 0.82
CA GLU A 542 -3.39 56.08 2.00
C GLU A 542 -3.24 55.26 3.30
N LYS A 543 -3.22 55.96 4.46
CA LYS A 543 -2.85 55.44 5.79
C LYS A 543 -3.89 55.80 6.86
N ARG A 544 -3.99 54.96 7.91
CA ARG A 544 -4.28 55.27 9.34
C ARG A 544 -4.19 53.93 10.12
N GLU A 545 -3.44 53.71 11.22
CA GLU A 545 -3.27 54.42 12.53
C GLU A 545 -4.57 54.53 13.36
N THR A 546 -4.67 54.23 14.67
CA THR A 546 -4.01 53.24 15.59
C THR A 546 -4.70 53.27 16.98
N ALA A 547 -5.24 52.13 17.48
CA ALA A 547 -5.47 51.73 18.90
C ALA A 547 -6.05 52.77 19.93
N PRO A 548 -6.03 52.56 21.28
CA PRO A 548 -6.16 51.36 22.13
C PRO A 548 -7.26 51.48 23.25
N SER A 549 -7.51 50.43 24.04
CA SER A 549 -8.19 50.56 25.38
C SER A 549 -7.73 49.53 26.43
N LYS A 550 -8.11 49.75 27.70
CA LYS A 550 -7.55 49.21 28.98
C LYS A 550 -8.72 48.90 29.97
N LYS A 551 -8.61 48.29 31.17
CA LYS A 551 -7.49 48.03 32.12
C LYS A 551 -7.90 46.94 33.18
N ASN A 552 -6.94 46.17 33.71
CA ASN A 552 -6.83 45.59 35.10
C ASN A 552 -7.98 44.91 35.89
N SER A 553 -7.68 43.75 36.52
CA SER A 553 -7.71 43.47 38.00
C SER A 553 -7.29 42.00 38.29
N SER A 554 -6.18 41.68 38.98
CA SER A 554 -6.04 41.35 40.44
C SER A 554 -7.13 40.42 41.03
N SER A 555 -6.87 39.34 41.81
CA SER A 555 -5.76 39.05 42.75
C SER A 555 -5.54 37.54 43.10
N GLU A 556 -4.38 37.28 43.72
CA GLU A 556 -3.75 36.10 44.40
C GLU A 556 -4.55 35.20 45.40
N PRO A 557 -3.97 34.15 46.08
CA PRO A 557 -2.85 33.21 45.78
C PRO A 557 -3.08 31.72 46.26
N THR A 558 -1.99 30.96 46.50
CA THR A 558 -1.81 29.66 47.25
C THR A 558 -2.31 28.36 46.58
N THR A 559 -1.60 27.21 46.64
CA THR A 559 -0.37 26.78 47.37
C THR A 559 0.40 25.71 46.56
N GLY A 560 1.73 25.59 46.76
CA GLY A 560 2.54 24.44 46.29
C GLY A 560 2.56 23.26 47.31
N PRO A 561 3.57 22.35 47.33
CA PRO A 561 4.84 22.38 46.58
C PRO A 561 5.44 21.02 46.07
N GLN A 562 6.39 21.15 45.13
CA GLN A 562 7.70 20.48 44.94
C GLN A 562 8.01 19.04 45.47
N ARG A 563 8.71 18.27 44.61
CA ARG A 563 10.04 17.61 44.82
C ARG A 563 10.59 17.20 43.43
N CYS A 564 11.66 17.76 42.88
CA CYS A 564 13.11 17.63 43.20
C CYS A 564 13.65 16.18 43.25
N SER A 565 14.54 15.88 42.27
CA SER A 565 15.90 15.26 42.36
C SER A 565 16.14 14.05 43.31
N GLU A 566 17.05 13.09 43.04
CA GLU A 566 18.35 13.16 42.36
C GLU A 566 18.89 11.75 41.99
N ARG A 567 20.06 11.64 41.34
CA ARG A 567 20.78 10.37 41.08
C ARG A 567 21.56 9.88 42.32
N VAL A 568 21.68 8.56 42.53
CA VAL A 568 22.94 7.85 42.91
C VAL A 568 22.91 6.39 42.40
N THR A 569 24.10 5.83 42.11
CA THR A 569 24.42 4.52 41.50
C THR A 569 24.69 3.35 42.46
N ARG A 570 24.49 2.10 41.98
CA ARG A 570 25.13 0.81 42.39
C ARG A 570 24.83 0.36 43.86
N GLN A 571 24.93 -0.91 44.27
CA GLN A 571 25.55 -2.13 43.69
C GLN A 571 24.88 -3.43 44.22
N ASN A 572 25.21 -4.58 43.63
CA ASN A 572 24.90 -5.98 44.01
C ASN A 572 24.78 -6.24 45.55
N SER A 573 23.95 -7.18 46.04
CA SER A 573 24.20 -8.63 45.85
C SER A 573 23.17 -9.59 46.49
N THR A 574 23.11 -10.80 45.91
CA THR A 574 22.83 -12.14 46.51
C THR A 574 21.52 -12.50 47.24
N ARG A 575 20.89 -13.55 46.68
CA ARG A 575 20.32 -14.76 47.33
C ARG A 575 19.21 -14.59 48.38
N LYS A 576 17.99 -14.99 48.00
CA LYS A 576 17.65 -16.42 47.97
C LYS A 576 16.79 -16.75 46.75
#